data_AF-A0A7X5L7V0-F1
#
_entry.id   AF-A0A7X5L7V0-F1
#
_cell.length_a   1.000
_cell.length_b   1.000
_cell.length_c   1.000
_cell.angle_alpha   90.00
_cell.angle_beta   90.00
_cell.angle_gamma   90.00
#
_symmetry.space_group_name_H-M   'P 1'
#
loop_
_entity.id
_entity.type
_entity.pdbx_description
1 polymer ?
#
loop_
_entity_poly.entity_id
_entity_poly.type
_entity_poly.pdbx_seq_one_letter_code
_entity_poly.pdbx_strand_id
1 'polypeptide(L)'
;MDSVVQLNETLNKYNINTTERIRHFLAQCMKETGRGACRTEGDYIHWASLAAYQSYYDNNTKYGYKYRGAGYIQITWDYAYLAFATYLIKKECPNLGIDWKSPANTNLGFKERYEAAVEKAENAQINIAMYKKIVDEGADYVAEYFGWEAAGYFWEVNNLNNIVDGLVPADRDEVDRVTDKVNYYTGKGSREDRKNYYDETVDVIK
;
A
#
# COMPACT_ATOMS: atom_id res chain seq x y z
N MET A 1 0.36 -18.21 1.87
CA MET A 1 0.75 -18.25 0.43
C MET A 1 2.17 -17.73 0.32
N ASP A 2 3.00 -18.25 -0.58
CA ASP A 2 4.40 -17.82 -0.69
C ASP A 2 4.47 -16.33 -1.09
N SER A 3 5.30 -15.55 -0.40
CA SER A 3 5.46 -14.10 -0.63
C SER A 3 5.95 -13.78 -2.05
N VAL A 4 6.77 -14.66 -2.65
CA VAL A 4 7.27 -14.47 -4.02
C VAL A 4 6.15 -14.63 -5.05
N VAL A 5 5.22 -15.57 -4.81
CA VAL A 5 4.05 -15.77 -5.67
C VAL A 5 3.16 -14.54 -5.64
N GLN A 6 2.85 -14.02 -4.45
CA GLN A 6 2.02 -12.83 -4.27
C GLN A 6 2.66 -11.57 -4.89
N LEU A 7 3.99 -11.43 -4.77
CA LEU A 7 4.72 -10.36 -5.44
C LEU A 7 4.55 -10.45 -6.95
N ASN A 8 4.82 -11.62 -7.54
CA ASN A 8 4.69 -11.80 -8.98
C ASN A 8 3.25 -11.56 -9.48
N GLU A 9 2.24 -12.06 -8.77
CA GLU A 9 0.83 -11.80 -9.08
C GLU A 9 0.53 -10.30 -9.05
N THR A 10 1.02 -9.59 -8.04
CA THR A 10 0.85 -8.13 -7.90
C THR A 10 1.50 -7.38 -9.06
N LEU A 11 2.77 -7.69 -9.37
CA LEU A 11 3.50 -7.04 -10.47
C LEU A 11 2.74 -7.19 -11.80
N ASN A 12 2.24 -8.39 -12.08
CA ASN A 12 1.45 -8.65 -13.28
C ASN A 12 0.10 -7.93 -13.27
N LYS A 13 -0.65 -8.03 -12.16
CA LYS A 13 -1.98 -7.42 -12.01
C LYS A 13 -1.97 -5.91 -12.22
N TYR A 14 -0.92 -5.25 -11.75
CA TYR A 14 -0.77 -3.79 -11.79
C TYR A 14 0.15 -3.29 -12.91
N ASN A 15 0.50 -4.16 -13.87
CA ASN A 15 1.41 -3.86 -14.98
C ASN A 15 2.74 -3.22 -14.55
N ILE A 16 3.25 -3.62 -13.38
CA ILE A 16 4.59 -3.25 -12.90
C ILE A 16 5.57 -4.27 -13.49
N ASN A 17 5.65 -4.30 -14.81
CA ASN A 17 6.22 -5.42 -15.58
C ASN A 17 7.31 -5.01 -16.58
N THR A 18 7.76 -3.76 -16.55
CA THR A 18 9.02 -3.35 -17.18
C THR A 18 10.14 -3.40 -16.15
N THR A 19 11.37 -3.60 -16.61
CA THR A 19 12.57 -3.60 -15.75
C THR A 19 12.59 -2.38 -14.83
N GLU A 20 12.32 -1.19 -15.37
CA GLU A 20 12.40 0.07 -14.65
C GLU A 20 11.28 0.25 -13.62
N ARG A 21 10.05 -0.17 -13.95
CA ARG A 21 8.91 -0.19 -13.01
C ARG A 21 9.19 -1.10 -11.82
N ILE A 22 9.72 -2.29 -12.06
CA ILE A 22 10.04 -3.26 -10.98
C ILE A 22 11.15 -2.70 -10.07
N ARG A 23 12.21 -2.11 -10.63
CA ARG A 23 13.31 -1.50 -9.88
C ARG A 23 12.81 -0.41 -8.93
N HIS A 24 12.08 0.58 -9.45
CA HIS A 24 11.53 1.64 -8.62
C HIS A 24 10.51 1.12 -7.59
N PHE A 25 9.62 0.21 -7.98
CA PHE A 25 8.63 -0.38 -7.07
C PHE A 25 9.30 -1.04 -5.87
N LEU A 26 10.26 -1.94 -6.11
CA LEU A 26 10.97 -2.64 -5.04
C LEU A 26 11.84 -1.70 -4.21
N ALA A 27 12.50 -0.70 -4.80
CA ALA A 27 13.28 0.30 -4.06
C ALA A 27 12.44 1.07 -3.04
N GLN A 28 11.24 1.49 -3.42
CA GLN A 28 10.32 2.16 -2.51
C GLN A 28 9.82 1.20 -1.43
N CYS A 29 9.39 -0.02 -1.80
CA CYS A 29 8.93 -1.02 -0.83
C CYS A 29 10.01 -1.41 0.19
N MET A 30 11.27 -1.56 -0.25
CA MET A 30 12.40 -1.83 0.64
C MET A 30 12.57 -0.73 1.68
N LYS A 31 12.40 0.54 1.30
CA LYS A 31 12.48 1.64 2.26
C LYS A 31 11.32 1.65 3.25
N GLU A 32 10.09 1.48 2.77
CA GLU A 32 8.90 1.54 3.64
C GLU A 32 8.87 0.42 4.70
N THR A 33 9.54 -0.70 4.45
CA THR A 33 9.42 -1.90 5.29
C THR A 33 10.73 -2.41 5.87
N GLY A 34 11.84 -1.70 5.67
CA GLY A 34 13.16 -2.24 6.04
C GLY A 34 13.43 -3.55 5.30
N ARG A 35 13.24 -3.56 3.98
CA ARG A 35 13.43 -4.72 3.09
C ARG A 35 12.49 -5.89 3.40
N GLY A 36 11.26 -5.58 3.79
CA GLY A 36 10.23 -6.55 4.14
C GLY A 36 10.26 -7.05 5.58
N ALA A 37 11.18 -6.54 6.42
CA ALA A 37 11.28 -6.94 7.83
C ALA A 37 10.13 -6.41 8.70
N CYS A 38 9.52 -5.29 8.31
CA CYS A 38 8.44 -4.64 9.06
C CYS A 38 7.23 -4.41 8.16
N ARG A 39 6.22 -5.26 8.31
CA ARG A 39 4.98 -5.19 7.50
C ARG A 39 3.87 -4.38 8.15
N THR A 40 4.02 -4.03 9.43
CA THR A 40 3.16 -3.05 10.11
C THR A 40 4.00 -2.00 10.83
N GLU A 41 3.45 -0.81 10.98
CA GLU A 41 4.09 0.29 11.69
C GLU A 41 4.32 -0.09 13.17
N GLY A 42 5.57 0.01 13.64
CA GLY A 42 5.94 -0.34 15.02
C GLY A 42 6.37 -1.79 15.23
N ASP A 43 6.36 -2.63 14.19
CA ASP A 43 6.78 -4.05 14.26
C ASP A 43 8.28 -4.22 14.57
N TYR A 44 9.10 -3.20 14.32
CA TYR A 44 10.52 -3.17 14.68
C TYR A 44 10.77 -2.86 16.17
N ILE A 45 9.74 -2.53 16.94
CA ILE A 45 9.87 -2.13 18.35
C ILE A 45 9.61 -3.35 19.23
N HIS A 46 10.49 -3.59 20.20
CA HIS A 46 10.28 -4.58 21.24
C HIS A 46 9.27 -4.09 22.29
N TRP A 47 7.99 -4.27 22.00
CA TRP A 47 6.90 -3.93 22.93
C TRP A 47 6.86 -4.88 24.13
N ALA A 48 6.48 -4.35 25.30
CA ALA A 48 6.31 -5.16 26.50
C ALA A 48 5.14 -6.16 26.41
N SER A 49 4.12 -5.84 25.61
CA SER A 49 2.97 -6.69 25.32
C SER A 49 2.19 -6.15 24.11
N LEU A 50 1.30 -6.97 23.54
CA LEU A 50 0.37 -6.51 22.49
C LEU A 50 -0.52 -5.35 23.00
N ALA A 51 -0.95 -5.38 24.26
CA ALA A 51 -1.72 -4.29 24.85
C ALA A 51 -0.93 -2.98 24.94
N ALA A 52 0.38 -3.05 25.21
CA ALA A 52 1.25 -1.86 25.20
C ALA A 52 1.43 -1.30 23.78
N TYR A 53 1.58 -2.17 22.79
CA TYR A 53 1.64 -1.79 21.37
C TYR A 53 0.34 -1.11 20.92
N GLN A 54 -0.82 -1.71 21.21
CA GLN A 54 -2.13 -1.14 20.93
C GLN A 54 -2.32 0.22 21.60
N SER A 55 -2.07 0.26 22.91
CA SER A 55 -2.21 1.49 23.71
C SER A 55 -1.31 2.62 23.22
N TYR A 56 -0.11 2.32 22.73
CA TYR A 56 0.76 3.36 22.17
C TYR A 56 0.09 4.02 20.96
N TYR A 57 -0.36 3.25 19.98
CA TYR A 57 -0.95 3.83 18.77
C TYR A 57 -2.30 4.51 19.04
N ASP A 58 -3.16 3.90 19.85
CA ASP A 58 -4.48 4.45 20.18
C ASP A 58 -4.38 5.78 20.95
N ASN A 59 -3.33 5.98 21.75
CA ASN A 59 -3.15 7.20 22.53
C ASN A 59 -2.24 8.25 21.86
N ASN A 60 -1.35 7.86 20.95
CA ASN A 60 -0.36 8.77 20.35
C ASN A 60 -0.63 9.11 18.89
N THR A 61 -1.58 8.43 18.24
CA THR A 61 -1.93 8.67 16.84
C THR A 61 -3.43 8.87 16.68
N LYS A 62 -3.83 9.61 15.64
CA LYS A 62 -5.25 9.83 15.34
C LYS A 62 -5.91 8.63 14.64
N TYR A 63 -5.12 7.79 13.98
CA TYR A 63 -5.59 6.62 13.24
C TYR A 63 -5.66 5.35 14.11
N GLY A 64 -5.02 5.35 15.28
CA GLY A 64 -5.03 4.25 16.22
C GLY A 64 -4.30 3.00 15.72
N TYR A 65 -4.26 1.97 16.56
CA TYR A 65 -3.55 0.72 16.27
C TYR A 65 -4.11 0.00 15.03
N LYS A 66 -5.43 0.05 14.88
CA LYS A 66 -6.15 -0.65 13.83
C LYS A 66 -5.81 -0.14 12.43
N TYR A 67 -5.55 1.15 12.26
CA TYR A 67 -5.28 1.76 10.95
C TYR A 67 -3.89 2.39 10.86
N ARG A 68 -2.94 1.86 11.65
CA ARG A 68 -1.51 2.14 11.51
C ARG A 68 -0.99 1.66 10.16
N GLY A 69 0.22 2.07 9.80
CA GLY A 69 0.83 1.67 8.53
C GLY A 69 0.86 0.14 8.36
N ALA A 70 0.47 -0.34 7.16
CA ALA A 70 0.55 -1.76 6.82
C ALA A 70 0.91 -2.05 5.36
N GLY A 71 1.45 -3.25 5.14
CA GLY A 71 1.84 -3.77 3.84
C GLY A 71 3.20 -3.25 3.35
N TYR A 72 3.55 -3.54 2.10
CA TYR A 72 4.87 -3.18 1.55
C TYR A 72 5.05 -1.71 1.19
N ILE A 73 4.01 -0.89 1.36
CA ILE A 73 4.06 0.56 1.15
C ILE A 73 3.45 1.37 2.32
N GLN A 74 3.08 0.70 3.42
CA GLN A 74 2.57 1.32 4.65
C GLN A 74 1.34 2.22 4.44
N ILE A 75 0.22 1.68 3.94
CA ILE A 75 -1.04 2.43 3.91
C ILE A 75 -1.51 2.71 5.36
N THR A 76 -1.87 3.96 5.65
CA THR A 76 -2.20 4.45 7.00
C THR A 76 -3.47 5.28 6.96
N TRP A 77 -4.19 5.34 8.09
CA TRP A 77 -5.48 6.00 8.30
C TRP A 77 -6.71 5.21 7.85
N ASP A 78 -7.78 5.35 8.63
CA ASP A 78 -9.10 4.75 8.38
C ASP A 78 -9.60 4.97 6.94
N TYR A 79 -9.52 6.19 6.44
CA TYR A 79 -9.95 6.53 5.08
C TYR A 79 -9.15 5.81 4.00
N ALA A 80 -7.87 5.50 4.22
CA ALA A 80 -7.05 4.77 3.27
C ALA A 80 -7.46 3.29 3.20
N TYR A 81 -7.77 2.68 4.35
CA TYR A 81 -8.30 1.31 4.41
C TYR A 81 -9.69 1.20 3.79
N LEU A 82 -10.58 2.17 4.05
CA LEU A 82 -11.89 2.27 3.40
C LEU A 82 -11.76 2.41 1.87
N ALA A 83 -10.87 3.30 1.40
CA ALA A 83 -10.62 3.49 -0.02
C ALA A 83 -10.04 2.23 -0.68
N PHE A 84 -9.12 1.54 0.00
CA PHE A 84 -8.50 0.31 -0.49
C PHE A 84 -9.52 -0.83 -0.60
N ALA A 85 -10.32 -1.06 0.44
CA ALA A 85 -11.39 -2.06 0.39
C ALA A 85 -12.41 -1.75 -0.72
N THR A 86 -12.82 -0.48 -0.84
CA THR A 86 -13.74 -0.02 -1.89
C THR A 86 -13.15 -0.24 -3.30
N TYR A 87 -11.86 0.00 -3.47
CA TYR A 87 -11.17 -0.25 -4.74
C TYR A 87 -11.23 -1.72 -5.14
N LEU A 88 -10.93 -2.63 -4.21
CA LEU A 88 -10.95 -4.06 -4.47
C LEU A 88 -12.37 -4.56 -4.76
N ILE A 89 -13.38 -4.11 -4.01
CA ILE A 89 -14.79 -4.40 -4.31
C ILE A 89 -15.15 -3.89 -5.71
N LYS A 90 -14.71 -2.68 -6.09
CA LYS A 90 -14.92 -2.14 -7.44
C LYS A 90 -14.30 -2.99 -8.53
N LYS A 91 -13.09 -3.52 -8.32
CA LYS A 91 -12.41 -4.40 -9.28
C LYS A 91 -13.10 -5.76 -9.39
N GLU A 92 -13.58 -6.30 -8.27
CA GLU A 92 -14.37 -7.55 -8.24
C GLU A 92 -15.73 -7.39 -8.91
N CYS A 93 -16.33 -6.20 -8.78
CA CYS A 93 -17.69 -5.91 -9.21
C CYS A 93 -17.73 -4.79 -10.29
N PRO A 94 -17.08 -4.95 -11.46
CA PRO A 94 -16.87 -3.84 -12.41
C PRO A 94 -18.17 -3.25 -12.95
N ASN A 95 -19.26 -4.02 -12.98
CA ASN A 95 -20.55 -3.63 -13.56
C ASN A 95 -21.53 -2.98 -12.57
N LEU A 96 -21.17 -2.86 -11.29
CA LEU A 96 -22.09 -2.32 -10.26
C LEU A 96 -22.02 -0.80 -10.09
N GLY A 97 -21.23 -0.11 -10.92
CA GLY A 97 -21.09 1.35 -10.87
C GLY A 97 -20.65 1.83 -9.48
N ILE A 98 -19.68 1.14 -8.87
CA ILE A 98 -19.13 1.51 -7.56
C ILE A 98 -18.40 2.85 -7.68
N ASP A 99 -18.82 3.82 -6.85
CA ASP A 99 -18.13 5.10 -6.69
C ASP A 99 -16.89 4.89 -5.84
N TRP A 100 -15.74 5.30 -6.36
CA TRP A 100 -14.46 5.17 -5.69
C TRP A 100 -13.66 6.45 -5.87
N LYS A 101 -12.90 6.79 -4.83
CA LYS A 101 -12.01 7.95 -4.81
C LYS A 101 -10.65 7.53 -4.26
N SER A 102 -9.57 8.04 -4.86
CA SER A 102 -8.23 7.88 -4.30
C SER A 102 -8.15 8.54 -2.92
N PRO A 103 -7.52 7.89 -1.93
CA PRO A 103 -7.32 8.48 -0.62
C PRO A 103 -6.42 9.71 -0.76
N ALA A 104 -6.83 10.81 -0.14
CA ALA A 104 -6.03 11.99 0.13
C ALA A 104 -6.05 12.21 1.65
N ASN A 105 -5.23 13.11 2.19
CA ASN A 105 -5.19 13.47 3.61
C ASN A 105 -6.49 14.19 4.09
N THR A 106 -7.67 13.58 3.87
CA THR A 106 -9.02 14.08 4.16
C THR A 106 -9.92 12.89 4.49
N ASN A 107 -10.81 13.02 5.48
CA ASN A 107 -11.74 11.95 5.85
C ASN A 107 -13.12 12.08 5.17
N LEU A 108 -13.25 12.84 4.08
CA LEU A 108 -14.56 13.17 3.52
C LEU A 108 -15.10 12.09 2.57
N GLY A 109 -16.16 11.39 3.00
CA GLY A 109 -17.01 10.59 2.13
C GLY A 109 -16.52 9.16 1.86
N PHE A 110 -15.47 8.67 2.53
CA PHE A 110 -14.91 7.34 2.28
C PHE A 110 -15.74 6.23 2.90
N LYS A 111 -16.32 6.48 4.08
CA LYS A 111 -17.17 5.51 4.76
C LYS A 111 -18.44 5.24 3.97
N GLU A 112 -19.09 6.28 3.50
CA GLU A 112 -20.32 6.21 2.71
C GLU A 112 -20.10 5.48 1.39
N ARG A 113 -18.95 5.70 0.73
CA ARG A 113 -18.57 4.97 -0.49
C ARG A 113 -18.34 3.49 -0.24
N TYR A 114 -17.64 3.17 0.84
CA TYR A 114 -17.39 1.79 1.24
C TYR A 114 -18.70 1.06 1.56
N GLU A 115 -19.55 1.66 2.39
CA GLU A 115 -20.86 1.10 2.76
C GLU A 115 -21.74 0.87 1.53
N ALA A 116 -21.80 1.85 0.62
CA ALA A 116 -22.54 1.71 -0.65
C ALA A 116 -21.95 0.63 -1.56
N ALA A 117 -20.62 0.45 -1.59
CA ALA A 117 -19.97 -0.59 -2.37
C ALA A 117 -20.29 -1.99 -1.81
N VAL A 118 -20.26 -2.14 -0.48
CA VAL A 118 -20.64 -3.37 0.23
C VAL A 118 -22.10 -3.71 -0.05
N GLU A 119 -23.01 -2.77 0.12
CA GLU A 119 -24.45 -2.97 -0.13
C GLU A 119 -24.71 -3.43 -1.57
N LYS A 120 -24.09 -2.77 -2.56
CA LYS A 120 -24.22 -3.15 -3.97
C LYS A 120 -23.72 -4.57 -4.24
N ALA A 121 -22.55 -4.94 -3.71
CA ALA A 121 -21.97 -6.26 -3.89
C ALA A 121 -22.79 -7.36 -3.20
N GLU A 122 -23.28 -7.10 -1.98
CA GLU A 122 -24.13 -8.04 -1.22
C GLU A 122 -25.50 -8.23 -1.89
N ASN A 123 -26.13 -7.16 -2.38
CA ASN A 123 -27.37 -7.24 -3.17
C ASN A 123 -27.19 -8.02 -4.47
N ALA A 124 -26.00 -7.97 -5.07
CA ALA A 124 -25.62 -8.78 -6.23
C ALA A 124 -25.16 -10.20 -5.87
N GLN A 125 -25.19 -10.58 -4.59
CA GLN A 125 -24.76 -11.88 -4.06
C GLN A 125 -23.29 -12.21 -4.38
N ILE A 126 -22.43 -11.20 -4.52
CA ILE A 126 -21.00 -11.37 -4.76
C ILE A 126 -20.28 -11.49 -3.40
N ASN A 127 -19.41 -12.50 -3.27
CA ASN A 127 -18.66 -12.72 -2.04
C ASN A 127 -17.52 -11.70 -1.90
N ILE A 128 -17.69 -10.75 -0.98
CA ILE A 128 -16.70 -9.72 -0.66
C ILE A 128 -16.19 -9.78 0.79
N ALA A 129 -16.35 -10.94 1.45
CA ALA A 129 -16.03 -11.11 2.87
C ALA A 129 -14.57 -10.76 3.21
N MET A 130 -13.62 -11.11 2.33
CA MET A 130 -12.21 -10.76 2.52
C MET A 130 -11.95 -9.25 2.45
N TYR A 131 -12.69 -8.51 1.62
CA TYR A 131 -12.51 -7.06 1.50
C TYR A 131 -13.10 -6.31 2.69
N LYS A 132 -14.15 -6.85 3.33
CA LYS A 132 -14.69 -6.28 4.58
C LYS A 132 -13.70 -6.36 5.74
N LYS A 133 -12.95 -7.46 5.83
CA LYS A 133 -11.91 -7.68 6.84
C LYS A 133 -10.78 -6.66 6.79
N ILE A 134 -10.51 -6.04 5.62
CA ILE A 134 -9.57 -4.90 5.53
C ILE A 134 -9.99 -3.78 6.47
N VAL A 135 -11.29 -3.48 6.53
CA VAL A 135 -11.83 -2.44 7.40
C VAL A 135 -12.10 -2.96 8.80
N ASP A 136 -12.53 -4.21 8.97
CA ASP A 136 -12.93 -4.77 10.27
C ASP A 136 -11.73 -5.16 11.14
N GLU A 137 -10.68 -5.74 10.54
CA GLU A 137 -9.49 -6.25 11.24
C GLU A 137 -8.27 -5.33 11.07
N GLY A 138 -8.20 -4.53 10.00
CA GLY A 138 -7.22 -3.45 9.86
C GLY A 138 -5.81 -3.92 9.51
N ALA A 139 -4.81 -3.24 10.08
CA ALA A 139 -3.41 -3.30 9.69
C ALA A 139 -2.81 -4.72 9.68
N ASP A 140 -3.08 -5.51 10.72
CA ASP A 140 -2.54 -6.86 10.82
C ASP A 140 -3.10 -7.78 9.71
N TYR A 141 -4.38 -7.64 9.40
CA TYR A 141 -5.02 -8.39 8.31
C TYR A 141 -4.50 -7.95 6.94
N VAL A 142 -4.31 -6.64 6.72
CA VAL A 142 -3.72 -6.13 5.48
C VAL A 142 -2.28 -6.62 5.30
N ALA A 143 -1.45 -6.54 6.34
CA ALA A 143 -0.06 -6.97 6.28
C ALA A 143 0.09 -8.46 5.95
N GLU A 144 -0.83 -9.29 6.45
CA GLU A 144 -0.78 -10.74 6.25
C GLU A 144 -1.37 -11.19 4.92
N TYR A 145 -2.52 -10.65 4.52
CA TYR A 145 -3.27 -11.16 3.36
C TYR A 145 -3.23 -10.26 2.12
N PHE A 146 -2.90 -8.97 2.29
CA PHE A 146 -2.96 -7.96 1.25
C PHE A 146 -1.69 -7.13 1.14
N GLY A 147 -0.57 -7.55 1.73
CA GLY A 147 0.62 -6.72 1.84
C GLY A 147 1.14 -6.22 0.49
N TRP A 148 1.28 -7.13 -0.49
CA TRP A 148 1.69 -6.78 -1.85
C TRP A 148 0.56 -6.12 -2.64
N GLU A 149 -0.67 -6.61 -2.49
CA GLU A 149 -1.85 -6.04 -3.14
C GLU A 149 -2.05 -4.56 -2.77
N ALA A 150 -1.81 -4.17 -1.51
CA ALA A 150 -1.85 -2.80 -1.04
C ALA A 150 -0.75 -1.93 -1.68
N ALA A 151 0.45 -2.48 -1.87
CA ALA A 151 1.54 -1.79 -2.56
C ALA A 151 1.24 -1.58 -4.06
N GLY A 152 0.73 -2.61 -4.74
CA GLY A 152 0.29 -2.51 -6.14
C GLY A 152 -0.87 -1.54 -6.32
N TYR A 153 -1.86 -1.59 -5.42
CA TYR A 153 -2.97 -0.64 -5.37
C TYR A 153 -2.47 0.80 -5.25
N PHE A 154 -1.61 1.08 -4.26
CA PHE A 154 -1.04 2.41 -4.07
C PHE A 154 -0.32 2.90 -5.33
N TRP A 155 0.46 2.00 -5.95
CA TRP A 155 1.23 2.29 -7.15
C TRP A 155 0.34 2.71 -8.33
N GLU A 156 -0.73 1.96 -8.55
CA GLU A 156 -1.73 2.23 -9.58
C GLU A 156 -2.46 3.55 -9.36
N VAL A 157 -3.02 3.76 -8.16
CA VAL A 157 -3.87 4.94 -7.90
C VAL A 157 -3.09 6.25 -7.87
N ASN A 158 -1.78 6.19 -7.64
CA ASN A 158 -0.87 7.33 -7.74
C ASN A 158 -0.21 7.46 -9.12
N ASN A 159 -0.61 6.64 -10.10
CA ASN A 159 -0.15 6.69 -11.48
C ASN A 159 1.38 6.52 -11.62
N LEU A 160 1.99 5.70 -10.76
CA LEU A 160 3.45 5.59 -10.66
C LEU A 160 4.08 4.91 -11.88
N ASN A 161 3.38 3.99 -12.56
CA ASN A 161 3.84 3.43 -13.84
C ASN A 161 4.14 4.54 -14.86
N ASN A 162 3.19 5.45 -15.08
CA ASN A 162 3.35 6.54 -16.04
C ASN A 162 4.45 7.54 -15.63
N ILE A 163 4.67 7.73 -14.33
CA ILE A 163 5.80 8.54 -13.85
C ILE A 163 7.11 7.86 -14.20
N VAL A 164 7.23 6.56 -13.88
CA VAL A 164 8.44 5.76 -14.14
C VAL A 164 8.74 5.66 -15.64
N ASP A 165 7.73 5.51 -16.49
CA ASP A 165 7.92 5.46 -17.95
C ASP A 165 8.51 6.73 -18.55
N GLY A 166 8.40 7.87 -17.83
CA GLY A 166 8.97 9.15 -18.22
C GLY A 166 10.31 9.48 -17.57
N LEU A 167 10.95 8.53 -16.89
CA LEU A 167 12.27 8.67 -16.25
C LEU A 167 13.38 8.17 -17.17
N VAL A 168 14.60 8.64 -16.92
CA VAL A 168 15.81 8.02 -17.50
C VAL A 168 16.05 6.66 -16.82
N PRO A 169 16.02 5.53 -17.56
CA PRO A 169 16.23 4.21 -16.96
C PRO A 169 17.64 4.05 -16.36
N ALA A 170 17.74 3.33 -15.25
CA ALA A 170 18.98 3.13 -14.48
C ALA A 170 19.63 4.43 -13.96
N ASP A 171 18.87 5.53 -13.81
CA ASP A 171 19.35 6.78 -13.23
C ASP A 171 18.80 6.97 -11.81
N ARG A 172 19.69 6.85 -10.81
CA ARG A 172 19.34 6.98 -9.40
C ARG A 172 18.82 8.37 -9.03
N ASP A 173 19.14 9.40 -9.81
CA ASP A 173 18.65 10.75 -9.54
C ASP A 173 17.17 10.92 -9.87
N GLU A 174 16.59 10.01 -10.67
CA GLU A 174 15.15 9.99 -10.98
C GLU A 174 14.29 9.43 -9.83
N VAL A 175 14.91 8.73 -8.86
CA VAL A 175 14.21 8.08 -7.73
C VAL A 175 13.40 9.08 -6.92
N ASP A 176 13.87 10.31 -6.77
CA ASP A 176 13.19 11.35 -6.00
C ASP A 176 11.81 11.71 -6.57
N ARG A 177 11.61 11.59 -7.90
CA ARG A 177 10.30 11.83 -8.54
C ARG A 177 9.25 10.79 -8.16
N VAL A 178 9.69 9.56 -7.89
CA VAL A 178 8.81 8.49 -7.35
C VAL A 178 8.61 8.70 -5.85
N THR A 179 9.67 9.04 -5.11
CA THR A 179 9.60 9.29 -3.66
C THR A 179 8.67 10.44 -3.31
N ASP A 180 8.61 11.50 -4.12
CA ASP A 180 7.68 12.62 -3.92
C ASP A 180 6.20 12.20 -3.92
N LYS A 181 5.87 11.08 -4.58
CA LYS A 181 4.54 10.49 -4.58
C LYS A 181 4.31 9.49 -3.47
N VAL A 182 5.32 8.68 -3.17
CA VAL A 182 5.24 7.67 -2.10
C VAL A 182 5.19 8.35 -0.74
N ASN A 183 6.09 9.29 -0.47
CA ASN A 183 6.18 10.00 0.80
C ASN A 183 6.89 11.36 0.63
N TYR A 184 6.12 12.39 0.28
CA TYR A 184 6.61 13.73 -0.05
C TYR A 184 7.51 14.36 1.03
N TYR A 185 7.15 14.20 2.31
CA TYR A 185 7.86 14.81 3.44
C TYR A 185 9.10 14.04 3.88
N THR A 186 9.55 13.07 3.08
CA THR A 186 10.74 12.27 3.37
C THR A 186 12.01 13.13 3.42
N GLY A 187 12.74 13.03 4.54
CA GLY A 187 14.02 13.70 4.73
C GLY A 187 15.18 13.12 3.90
N LYS A 188 16.28 13.88 3.80
CA LYS A 188 17.43 13.56 2.93
C LYS A 188 17.99 12.15 3.10
N GLY A 189 18.17 11.68 4.34
CA GLY A 189 18.70 10.33 4.58
C GLY A 189 17.81 9.22 4.02
N SER A 190 16.49 9.35 4.19
CA SER A 190 15.54 8.36 3.66
C SER A 190 15.41 8.41 2.14
N ARG A 191 15.64 9.58 1.51
CA ARG A 191 15.79 9.69 0.05
C ARG A 191 17.03 8.96 -0.45
N GLU A 192 18.17 9.18 0.21
CA GLU A 192 19.41 8.48 -0.16
C GLU A 192 19.29 6.96 0.01
N ASP A 193 18.64 6.49 1.07
CA ASP A 193 18.39 5.05 1.25
C ASP A 193 17.59 4.46 0.08
N ARG A 194 16.59 5.18 -0.45
CA ARG A 194 15.81 4.73 -1.63
C ARG A 194 16.66 4.70 -2.89
N LYS A 195 17.57 5.66 -3.07
CA LYS A 195 18.54 5.65 -4.17
C LYS A 195 19.48 4.46 -4.07
N ASN A 196 20.00 4.18 -2.89
CA ASN A 196 20.85 3.00 -2.64
C ASN A 196 20.10 1.69 -2.94
N TYR A 197 18.85 1.56 -2.48
CA TYR A 197 18.04 0.39 -2.81
C TYR A 197 17.71 0.28 -4.30
N TYR A 198 17.50 1.41 -4.98
CA TYR A 198 17.34 1.42 -6.42
C TYR A 198 18.60 0.94 -7.14
N ASP A 199 19.79 1.39 -6.75
CA ASP A 199 21.06 0.92 -7.29
C ASP A 199 21.20 -0.61 -7.14
N GLU A 200 20.84 -1.16 -5.97
CA GLU A 200 20.80 -2.61 -5.77
C GLU A 200 19.86 -3.31 -6.76
N THR A 201 18.67 -2.75 -7.01
CA THR A 201 17.73 -3.33 -8.00
C THR A 201 18.26 -3.24 -9.43
N VAL A 202 19.00 -2.19 -9.79
CA VAL A 202 19.66 -2.05 -11.10
C VAL A 202 20.68 -3.18 -11.30
N ASP A 203 21.39 -3.58 -10.25
CA ASP A 203 22.36 -4.66 -10.31
C ASP A 203 21.73 -6.03 -10.56
N VAL A 204 20.56 -6.31 -9.99
CA VAL A 204 19.95 -7.65 -10.02
C VAL A 204 18.85 -7.85 -11.07
N ILE A 205 18.12 -6.79 -11.44
CA ILE A 205 16.99 -6.86 -12.37
C ILE A 205 17.42 -6.23 -13.70
N LYS A 206 17.56 -7.03 -14.76
CA LYS A 206 18.06 -6.64 -16.08
C LYS A 206 16.96 -6.60 -17.13
#